data_AF-A0A3N6PXX6-F1
#
_entry.id   AF-A0A3N6PXX6-F1
#
_cell.length_a   1.000
_cell.length_b   1.000
_cell.length_c   1.000
_cell.angle_alpha   90.00
_cell.angle_beta   90.00
_cell.angle_gamma   90.00
#
_symmetry.space_group_name_H-M   'P 1'
#
loop_
_entity.id
_entity.type
_entity.pdbx_description
1 polymer ?
#
loop_
_entity_poly.entity_id
_entity_poly.type
_entity_poly.pdbx_seq_one_letter_code
_entity_poly.pdbx_strand_id
1 'polypeptide(L)'
;MEIGIRITNNSDRPLYFSFSFGLFPEIIRAKDGASVPFDIGWLTSAAPLKSDFILAIPGESISFFLDAKICWLCGKNYGFSTSFRGERLLIQPLHSERYQLRLIYEH
;
A
#
# COMPACT_ATOMS: atom_id res chain seq x y z
N MET A 1 3.90 10.90 7.62
CA MET A 1 3.70 11.33 6.23
C MET A 1 2.47 10.61 5.74
N GLU A 2 1.63 11.27 4.97
CA GLU A 2 0.48 10.63 4.36
C GLU A 2 0.69 10.54 2.86
N ILE A 3 0.40 9.38 2.28
CA ILE A 3 0.40 9.18 0.83
C ILE A 3 -1.07 9.15 0.41
N GLY A 4 -1.54 10.25 -0.17
CA GLY A 4 -2.89 10.35 -0.70
C GLY A 4 -3.00 9.63 -2.04
N ILE A 5 -3.99 8.75 -2.17
CA ILE A 5 -4.24 7.98 -3.38
C ILE A 5 -5.69 8.23 -3.81
N ARG A 6 -5.87 8.51 -5.10
CA ARG A 6 -7.18 8.72 -5.73
C ARG A 6 -7.36 7.73 -6.87
N ILE A 7 -8.44 6.95 -6.81
CA ILE A 7 -8.83 6.01 -7.85
C ILE A 7 -10.12 6.50 -8.46
N THR A 8 -10.17 6.61 -9.79
CA THR A 8 -11.37 7.00 -10.53
C THR A 8 -11.90 5.81 -11.31
N ASN A 9 -13.19 5.51 -11.18
CA ASN A 9 -13.84 4.53 -12.04
C ASN A 9 -14.12 5.14 -13.42
N ASN A 10 -13.22 4.93 -14.37
CA ASN A 10 -13.39 5.38 -15.75
C ASN A 10 -14.15 4.37 -16.64
N SER A 11 -14.71 3.30 -16.07
CA SER A 11 -15.52 2.34 -16.82
C SER A 11 -16.97 2.82 -16.94
N ASP A 12 -17.74 2.15 -17.80
CA ASP A 12 -19.17 2.38 -18.02
C ASP A 12 -20.06 1.66 -17.00
N ARG A 13 -19.47 0.89 -16.07
CA ARG A 13 -20.18 0.09 -15.07
C ARG A 13 -19.71 0.40 -13.64
N PRO A 14 -20.56 0.20 -12.62
CA PRO A 14 -20.12 0.29 -11.23
C PRO A 14 -19.06 -0.76 -10.90
N LEU A 15 -18.05 -0.38 -10.12
CA LEU A 15 -16.97 -1.28 -9.67
C LEU A 15 -16.85 -1.24 -8.15
N TYR A 16 -16.64 -2.40 -7.54
CA TYR A 16 -16.37 -2.53 -6.12
C TYR A 16 -14.86 -2.49 -5.88
N PHE A 17 -14.41 -1.59 -5.02
CA PHE A 17 -13.01 -1.41 -4.67
C PHE A 17 -12.79 -1.68 -3.18
N SER A 18 -11.79 -2.50 -2.86
CA SER A 18 -11.32 -2.66 -1.48
C SER A 18 -9.87 -2.23 -1.35
N PHE A 19 -9.60 -1.23 -0.51
CA PHE A 19 -8.23 -0.76 -0.25
C PHE A 19 -7.45 -1.75 0.59
N SER A 20 -8.10 -2.28 1.64
CA SER A 20 -7.49 -3.27 2.49
C SER A 20 -7.18 -4.52 1.67
N PHE A 21 -8.14 -5.07 0.93
CA PHE A 21 -7.97 -6.40 0.34
C PHE A 21 -7.51 -6.40 -1.12
N GLY A 22 -7.71 -5.32 -1.87
CA GLY A 22 -7.28 -5.28 -3.27
C GLY A 22 -5.89 -4.70 -3.47
N LEU A 23 -5.34 -3.92 -2.52
CA LEU A 23 -4.12 -3.15 -2.73
C LEU A 23 -2.91 -3.73 -2.02
N PHE A 24 -1.87 -4.03 -2.79
CA PHE A 24 -0.60 -4.56 -2.30
C PHE A 24 0.53 -3.57 -2.59
N PRO A 25 1.27 -3.15 -1.56
CA PRO A 25 2.44 -2.31 -1.78
C PRO A 25 3.63 -3.15 -2.24
N GLU A 26 4.43 -2.56 -3.11
CA GLU A 26 5.75 -3.02 -3.49
C GLU A 26 6.70 -1.82 -3.44
N ILE A 27 7.92 -2.02 -2.95
CA ILE A 27 8.94 -0.97 -2.93
C ILE A 27 10.05 -1.38 -3.87
N ILE A 28 10.38 -0.49 -4.79
CA ILE A 28 11.34 -0.75 -5.86
C ILE A 28 12.50 0.20 -5.71
N ARG A 29 13.72 -0.33 -5.75
CA ARG A 29 14.94 0.48 -5.82
C ARG A 29 15.03 1.16 -7.17
N ALA A 30 15.18 2.48 -7.17
CA ALA A 30 15.27 3.24 -8.41
C ALA A 30 16.57 2.98 -9.21
N LYS A 31 17.63 2.46 -8.56
CA LYS A 31 18.92 2.21 -9.22
C LYS A 31 18.91 1.01 -10.15
N ASP A 32 18.22 -0.06 -9.75
CA ASP A 32 18.30 -1.40 -10.38
C ASP A 32 16.91 -1.98 -10.67
N GLY A 33 15.83 -1.30 -10.27
CA GLY A 33 14.47 -1.79 -10.42
C GLY A 33 14.15 -3.00 -9.54
N ALA A 34 15.02 -3.35 -8.60
CA ALA A 34 14.83 -4.52 -7.76
C ALA A 34 13.75 -4.26 -6.69
N SER A 35 12.87 -5.25 -6.51
CA SER A 35 11.89 -5.27 -5.43
C SER A 35 12.58 -5.44 -4.08
N VAL A 36 12.16 -4.65 -3.10
CA VAL A 36 12.63 -4.72 -1.72
C VAL A 36 11.56 -5.44 -0.91
N PRO A 37 11.86 -6.62 -0.34
CA PRO A 37 10.88 -7.36 0.44
C PRO A 37 10.49 -6.58 1.69
N PHE A 38 9.22 -6.70 2.06
CA PHE A 38 8.75 -6.31 3.39
C PHE A 38 9.06 -7.43 4.37
N ASP A 39 9.55 -7.08 5.56
CA ASP A 39 9.45 -7.95 6.72
C ASP A 39 7.99 -7.86 7.19
N ILE A 40 7.17 -8.78 6.70
CA ILE A 40 5.73 -8.79 6.96
C ILE A 40 5.48 -9.21 8.42
N GLY A 41 4.86 -8.32 9.20
CA GLY A 41 4.16 -8.70 10.43
C GLY A 41 2.90 -9.50 10.07
N TRP A 42 2.47 -10.40 10.95
CA TRP A 42 1.40 -11.39 10.68
C TRP A 42 0.22 -10.85 9.85
N LEU A 43 0.06 -11.41 8.65
CA LEU A 43 -1.16 -11.31 7.84
C LEU A 43 -2.31 -12.01 8.56
N THR A 44 -3.10 -11.23 9.29
CA THR A 44 -4.40 -11.65 9.81
C THR A 44 -5.31 -11.98 8.64
N SER A 45 -5.58 -13.28 8.48
CA SER A 45 -6.34 -13.87 7.38
C SER A 45 -7.86 -13.71 7.55
N ALA A 46 -8.34 -12.58 8.07
CA ALA A 46 -9.78 -12.35 8.08
C ALA A 46 -10.25 -12.21 6.63
N ALA A 47 -11.21 -13.04 6.23
CA ALA A 47 -11.79 -12.92 4.90
C ALA A 47 -12.46 -11.55 4.74
N PRO A 48 -12.33 -10.89 3.58
CA PRO A 48 -12.97 -9.60 3.35
C PRO A 48 -14.50 -9.72 3.49
N LEU A 49 -15.09 -8.77 4.21
CA LEU A 49 -16.53 -8.59 4.30
C LEU A 49 -17.02 -7.75 3.11
N LYS A 50 -18.30 -7.90 2.76
CA LYS A 50 -18.91 -7.07 1.71
C LYS A 50 -18.82 -5.56 2.01
N SER A 51 -18.83 -5.19 3.30
CA SER A 51 -18.66 -3.81 3.77
C SER A 51 -17.25 -3.25 3.54
N ASP A 52 -16.25 -4.12 3.29
CA ASP A 52 -14.87 -3.71 3.02
C ASP A 52 -14.66 -3.27 1.57
N PHE A 53 -15.73 -3.32 0.76
CA PHE A 53 -15.74 -2.88 -0.62
C PHE A 53 -16.63 -1.65 -0.78
N ILE A 54 -16.04 -0.59 -1.32
CA ILE A 54 -16.74 0.65 -1.67
C ILE A 54 -17.15 0.54 -3.13
N LEU A 55 -18.42 0.84 -3.42
CA LEU A 55 -18.92 0.93 -4.78
C LEU A 55 -18.51 2.30 -5.37
N ALA A 56 -17.76 2.30 -6.46
CA ALA A 56 -17.55 3.49 -7.29
C ALA A 56 -18.45 3.41 -8.53
N ILE A 57 -19.34 4.39 -8.71
CA ILE A 57 -20.11 4.51 -9.96
C ILE A 57 -19.24 5.09 -11.09
N PRO A 58 -19.63 4.95 -12.37
CA PRO A 58 -18.92 5.57 -13.50
C PRO A 58 -18.62 7.06 -13.27
N GLY A 59 -17.36 7.45 -13.43
CA GLY A 59 -16.85 8.81 -13.20
C GLY A 59 -16.54 9.16 -11.75
N GLU A 60 -16.94 8.33 -10.78
CA GLU A 60 -16.68 8.58 -9.37
C GLU A 60 -15.21 8.37 -9.00
N SER A 61 -14.73 9.19 -8.08
CA SER A 61 -13.40 9.06 -7.49
C SER A 61 -13.50 8.70 -6.02
N ILE A 62 -12.76 7.66 -5.61
CA ILE A 62 -12.56 7.34 -4.21
C ILE A 62 -11.14 7.77 -3.83
N SER A 63 -11.01 8.44 -2.69
CA SER A 63 -9.73 8.87 -2.13
C SER A 63 -9.49 8.22 -0.79
N PHE A 64 -8.23 7.87 -0.53
CA PHE A 64 -7.78 7.32 0.74
C PHE A 64 -6.35 7.77 1.00
N PHE A 65 -5.97 7.72 2.27
CA PHE A 65 -4.67 8.15 2.75
C PHE A 65 -3.97 6.97 3.40
N LEU A 66 -2.73 6.73 2.96
CA LEU A 66 -1.87 5.72 3.52
C LEU A 66 -0.91 6.37 4.51
N ASP A 67 -1.00 5.94 5.77
CA ASP A 67 -0.06 6.34 6.80
C ASP A 67 1.31 5.70 6.55
N ALA A 68 2.29 6.55 6.24
CA ALA A 68 3.66 6.15 5.97
C ALA A 68 4.64 6.88 6.90
N LYS A 69 5.65 6.15 7.39
CA LYS A 69 6.64 6.64 8.34
C LYS A 69 8.02 6.13 7.97
N ILE A 70 8.99 7.04 7.89
CA ILE A 70 10.40 6.67 7.95
C ILE A 70 10.74 6.54 9.43
N CYS A 71 11.30 5.40 9.82
CA CYS A 71 11.61 5.09 11.21
C CYS A 71 13.07 4.69 11.36
N TRP A 72 13.64 5.01 12.52
CA TRP A 72 14.98 4.58 12.90
C TRP A 72 14.90 3.17 13.47
N LEU A 73 15.61 2.22 12.86
CA LEU A 73 15.57 0.81 13.24
C LEU A 73 16.89 0.38 13.88
N CYS A 74 16.76 -0.23 15.06
CA CYS A 74 17.84 -0.90 15.79
C CYS A 74 19.16 -0.11 15.87
N GLY A 75 19.08 1.22 15.94
CA GLY A 75 20.25 2.08 16.13
C GLY A 75 21.15 2.27 14.91
N LYS A 76 20.84 1.67 13.74
CA LYS A 76 21.80 1.57 12.62
C LYS A 76 21.27 1.97 11.26
N ASN A 77 19.98 1.80 10.98
CA ASN A 77 19.44 2.00 9.63
C ASN A 77 18.07 2.69 9.63
N TYR A 78 17.76 3.37 8.54
CA TYR A 78 16.40 3.84 8.26
C TYR A 78 15.55 2.68 7.73
N GLY A 79 14.29 2.63 8.15
CA GLY A 79 13.28 1.75 7.60
C GLY A 79 12.05 2.54 7.15
N PHE A 80 11.27 1.93 6.28
CA PHE A 80 9.97 2.45 5.88
C PHE A 80 8.89 1.58 6.50
N SER A 81 7.94 2.22 7.17
CA SER A 81 6.79 1.56 7.77
C SER A 81 5.51 2.16 7.24
N THR A 82 4.55 1.30 6.94
CA THR A 82 3.25 1.68 6.40
C THR A 82 2.21 0.68 6.88
N SER A 83 0.94 1.04 6.83
CA SER A 83 -0.14 0.11 7.20
C SER A 83 -1.03 -0.26 6.03
N PHE A 84 -1.16 -1.55 5.75
CA PHE A 84 -2.09 -2.12 4.76
C PHE A 84 -2.88 -3.24 5.43
N ARG A 85 -4.17 -3.41 5.11
CA ARG A 85 -5.03 -4.42 5.77
C ARG A 85 -5.15 -4.28 7.29
N GLY A 86 -4.89 -3.09 7.84
CA GLY A 86 -4.80 -2.90 9.30
C GLY A 86 -3.50 -3.43 9.91
N GLU A 87 -2.56 -3.88 9.09
CA GLU A 87 -1.28 -4.43 9.52
C GLU A 87 -0.14 -3.51 9.20
N ARG A 88 0.85 -3.51 10.09
CA ARG A 88 2.06 -2.72 9.92
C ARG A 88 3.07 -3.50 9.09
N LEU A 89 3.32 -3.02 7.88
CA LEU A 89 4.43 -3.44 7.05
C LEU A 89 5.68 -2.63 7.43
N LEU A 90 6.83 -3.30 7.40
CA LEU A 90 8.11 -2.71 7.73
C LEU A 90 9.17 -3.20 6.75
N ILE A 91 9.98 -2.30 6.22
CA ILE A 91 11.12 -2.63 5.35
C ILE A 91 12.40 -2.40 6.11
N GLN A 92 13.27 -3.41 6.15
CA GLN A 92 14.56 -3.32 6.83
C GLN A 92 15.71 -3.86 5.96
N PRO A 93 16.89 -3.23 6.01
CA PRO A 93 17.17 -1.80 6.14
C PRO A 93 17.22 -1.08 4.78
N LEU A 94 16.74 0.16 4.72
CA LEU A 94 16.86 1.01 3.54
C LEU A 94 18.23 1.71 3.53
N HIS A 95 18.90 1.68 2.38
CA HIS A 95 20.10 2.46 2.13
C HIS A 95 19.73 3.90 1.74
N SER A 96 20.71 4.81 1.76
CA SER A 96 20.54 6.18 1.28
C SER A 96 20.47 6.21 -0.25
N GLU A 97 19.33 5.83 -0.81
CA GLU A 97 19.06 5.84 -2.25
C GLU A 97 17.59 6.21 -2.53
N ARG A 98 17.24 6.33 -3.82
CA ARG A 98 15.87 6.60 -4.24
C ARG A 98 15.08 5.30 -4.35
N TYR A 99 13.85 5.34 -3.84
CA TYR A 99 12.90 4.24 -3.91
C TYR A 99 11.59 4.71 -4.55
N GLN A 100 10.88 3.78 -5.17
CA GLN A 100 9.53 3.98 -5.70
C GLN A 100 8.57 3.11 -4.91
N LEU A 101 7.47 3.70 -4.44
CA LEU A 101 6.33 2.93 -3.93
C LEU A 101 5.42 2.61 -5.11
N ARG A 102 5.27 1.33 -5.41
CA ARG A 102 4.28 0.80 -6.35
C ARG A 102 3.13 0.23 -5.56
N LEU A 103 1.92 0.48 -6.04
CA LEU A 103 0.69 -0.06 -5.47
C LEU A 103 0.03 -0.90 -6.56
N ILE A 104 -0.12 -2.19 -6.28
CA ILE A 104 -0.68 -3.17 -7.21
C ILE A 104 -2.10 -3.46 -6.74
N TYR A 105 -3.07 -3.31 -7.63
CA TYR A 105 -4.45 -3.67 -7.34
C TYR A 105 -4.77 -5.04 -7.96
N GLU A 106 -5.07 -6.04 -7.13
CA GLU A 106 -5.48 -7.38 -7.57
C GLU A 106 -6.97 -7.57 -7.24
N HIS A 107 -7.70 -8.20 -8.17
CA HIS A 107 -9.12 -8.53 -8.02
C HIS A 107 -9.31 -9.95 -7.47
#